data_AF-A0A950ZDH3-F1
#
_entry.id   AF-A0A950ZDH3-F1
#
_cell.length_a   1.000
_cell.length_b   1.000
_cell.length_c   1.000
_cell.angle_alpha   90.00
_cell.angle_beta   90.00
_cell.angle_gamma   90.00
#
_symmetry.space_group_name_H-M   'P 1'
#
loop_
_entity.id
_entity.type
_entity.pdbx_description
1 polymer ?
#
loop_
_entity_poly.entity_id
_entity_poly.type
_entity_poly.pdbx_seq_one_letter_code
_entity_poly.pdbx_strand_id
1 'polypeptide(L)' 'MKKITKVQPSLRVPKVAVSELNVRKAATRLLNAKLVSTEVSYVQRVLGNTATQDELDARVLAVRKLPWSEIALPD' A
#
# COMPACT_ATOMS: atom_id res chain seq x y z
N MET A 1 -36.80 38.94 -22.29
CA MET A 1 -36.76 37.50 -21.93
C MET A 1 -35.36 37.16 -21.43
N LYS A 2 -35.18 36.86 -20.14
CA LYS A 2 -33.86 36.52 -19.56
C LYS A 2 -33.67 35.00 -19.61
N LYS A 3 -32.69 34.52 -20.37
CA LYS A 3 -32.32 33.09 -20.39
C LYS A 3 -31.60 32.76 -19.09
N ILE A 4 -32.15 31.83 -18.31
CA ILE A 4 -31.58 31.35 -17.06
C ILE A 4 -30.64 30.19 -17.44
N THR A 5 -29.34 30.43 -17.44
CA THR A 5 -28.35 29.41 -17.74
C THR A 5 -28.23 28.45 -16.55
N LYS A 6 -28.64 27.19 -16.72
CA LYS A 6 -28.50 26.14 -15.71
C LYS A 6 -27.00 25.91 -15.44
N VAL A 7 -26.52 26.31 -14.27
CA VAL A 7 -25.17 26.01 -13.80
C VAL A 7 -25.11 24.50 -13.54
N GLN A 8 -24.32 23.77 -14.35
CA GLN A 8 -24.10 22.34 -14.10
C GLN A 8 -23.32 22.20 -12.79
N PRO A 9 -23.75 21.32 -11.86
CA PRO A 9 -22.98 21.08 -10.65
C PRO A 9 -21.64 20.48 -11.06
N SER A 10 -20.53 21.11 -10.68
CA SER A 10 -19.20 20.53 -10.85
C SER A 10 -19.24 19.12 -10.25
N LEU A 11 -18.83 18.11 -11.03
CA LEU A 11 -18.67 16.74 -10.55
C LEU A 11 -17.63 16.75 -9.42
N ARG A 12 -18.08 16.95 -8.18
CA ARG A 12 -17.20 16.92 -7.02
C ARG A 12 -16.74 15.48 -6.92
N VAL A 13 -15.44 15.25 -7.13
CA VAL A 13 -14.84 13.94 -6.90
C VAL A 13 -15.17 13.57 -5.44
N PRO A 14 -15.87 12.43 -5.21
CA PRO A 14 -16.22 12.04 -3.87
C PRO A 14 -14.95 11.87 -3.04
N LYS A 15 -14.89 12.55 -1.89
CA LYS A 15 -13.78 12.41 -0.96
C LYS A 15 -13.88 11.03 -0.31
N VAL A 16 -12.83 10.23 -0.45
CA VAL A 16 -12.73 8.93 0.20
C VAL A 16 -12.02 9.09 1.53
N ALA A 17 -12.54 8.48 2.58
CA ALA A 17 -11.87 8.48 3.89
C ALA A 17 -10.51 7.76 3.80
N VAL A 18 -9.48 8.35 4.42
CA VAL A 18 -8.15 7.74 4.50
C VAL A 18 -8.20 6.63 5.55
N SER A 19 -8.40 5.40 5.08
CA SER A 19 -8.34 4.18 5.89
C SER A 19 -7.36 3.19 5.26
N GLU A 20 -6.76 2.31 6.06
CA GLU A 20 -5.77 1.34 5.55
C GLU A 20 -6.31 0.53 4.36
N LEU A 21 -7.56 0.08 4.43
CA LEU A 21 -8.23 -0.64 3.36
C LEU A 21 -8.32 0.20 2.07
N ASN A 22 -8.67 1.48 2.17
CA ASN A 22 -8.82 2.37 1.02
C ASN A 22 -7.46 2.69 0.39
N VAL A 23 -6.41 2.87 1.21
CA VAL A 23 -5.05 3.08 0.71
C VAL A 23 -4.54 1.84 0.01
N ARG A 24 -4.74 0.63 0.57
CA ARG A 24 -4.37 -0.65 -0.08
C ARG A 24 -5.06 -0.82 -1.44
N LYS A 25 -6.38 -0.60 -1.51
CA LYS A 25 -7.15 -0.66 -2.77
C LYS A 25 -6.65 0.36 -3.80
N ALA A 26 -6.31 1.57 -3.34
CA ALA A 26 -5.76 2.60 -4.21
C ALA A 26 -4.39 2.21 -4.76
N ALA A 27 -3.51 1.63 -3.94
CA ALA A 27 -2.19 1.17 -4.36
C ALA A 27 -2.27 0.05 -5.40
N THR A 28 -3.12 -0.96 -5.17
CA THR A 28 -3.35 -2.01 -6.17
C THR A 28 -3.88 -1.42 -7.48
N ARG A 29 -4.84 -0.48 -7.42
CA ARG A 29 -5.45 0.11 -8.63
C ARG A 29 -4.51 1.06 -9.38
N LEU A 30 -3.72 1.87 -8.68
CA LEU A 30 -2.95 2.97 -9.27
C LEU A 30 -1.51 2.59 -9.56
N LEU A 31 -0.91 1.74 -8.73
CA LEU A 31 0.50 1.37 -8.78
C LEU A 31 0.71 -0.08 -9.21
N ASN A 32 -0.36 -0.88 -9.30
CA ASN A 32 -0.30 -2.33 -9.48
C ASN A 32 0.67 -3.00 -8.50
N ALA A 33 0.73 -2.46 -7.28
CA ALA A 33 1.71 -2.84 -6.27
C ALA A 33 1.05 -2.96 -4.89
N LYS A 34 1.55 -3.90 -4.09
CA LYS A 34 1.24 -3.98 -2.66
C LYS A 34 1.98 -2.84 -1.93
N LEU A 35 1.30 -2.15 -1.01
CA LEU A 35 1.92 -1.09 -0.19
C LEU A 35 3.03 -1.60 0.73
N VAL A 36 2.99 -2.89 1.04
CA VAL A 36 4.01 -3.57 1.81
C VAL A 36 4.94 -4.23 0.82
N SER A 37 6.23 -3.84 0.81
CA SER A 37 7.21 -4.51 -0.03
C SER A 37 7.29 -6.00 0.34
N THR A 38 7.65 -6.84 -0.62
CA THR A 38 7.88 -8.28 -0.39
C THR A 38 8.80 -8.54 0.79
N GLU A 39 9.83 -7.70 0.94
CA GLU A 39 10.82 -7.78 2.00
C GLU A 39 10.18 -7.51 3.37
N VAL A 40 9.38 -6.44 3.50
CA VAL A 40 8.68 -6.11 4.75
C VAL A 40 7.66 -7.20 5.09
N SER A 41 6.94 -7.71 4.09
CA SER A 41 5.99 -8.81 4.28
C SER A 41 6.68 -10.09 4.75
N TYR A 42 7.89 -10.38 4.26
CA TYR A 42 8.70 -11.52 4.69
C TYR A 42 9.19 -11.33 6.14
N VAL A 43 9.72 -10.16 6.47
CA VAL A 43 10.20 -9.84 7.83
C VAL A 43 9.09 -9.96 8.87
N GLN A 44 7.89 -9.43 8.57
CA GLN A 44 6.71 -9.55 9.46
C GLN A 44 6.30 -11.00 9.70
N ARG A 45 6.38 -11.86 8.68
CA ARG A 45 6.06 -13.29 8.83
C ARG A 45 7.10 -14.03 9.66
N VAL A 46 8.38 -13.68 9.50
CA VAL A 46 9.49 -14.38 10.17
C VAL A 46 9.65 -13.96 11.62
N LEU A 47 9.52 -12.66 11.92
CA LEU A 47 9.74 -12.14 13.27
C LEU A 47 8.45 -12.00 14.10
N GLY A 48 7.29 -11.99 13.45
CA GLY A 48 5.99 -11.80 14.11
C GLY A 48 5.75 -10.36 14.57
N ASN A 49 4.56 -10.10 15.10
CA ASN A 49 4.10 -8.74 15.46
C ASN A 49 4.80 -8.13 16.69
N THR A 50 5.65 -8.88 17.38
CA THR A 50 6.35 -8.46 18.61
C THR A 50 7.83 -8.18 18.40
N ALA A 51 8.28 -8.13 17.14
CA ALA A 51 9.68 -7.85 16.80
C ALA A 51 10.08 -6.45 17.26
N THR A 52 11.24 -6.35 17.91
CA THR A 52 11.86 -5.08 18.26
C THR A 52 12.47 -4.40 17.04
N GLN A 53 12.70 -3.09 17.12
CA GLN A 53 13.29 -2.31 16.02
C GLN A 53 14.68 -2.86 15.62
N ASP A 54 15.51 -3.25 16.58
CA ASP A 54 16.85 -3.79 16.32
C ASP A 54 16.79 -5.12 15.55
N GLU A 55 15.81 -5.98 15.87
CA GLU A 55 15.58 -7.24 15.17
C GLU A 55 15.10 -7.01 13.74
N LEU A 56 14.27 -5.99 13.51
CA LEU A 56 13.84 -5.59 12.17
C LEU A 56 15.04 -5.13 11.35
N ASP A 57 15.86 -4.23 11.88
CA ASP A 57 17.00 -3.64 11.15
C ASP A 57 18.07 -4.70 10.81
N ALA A 58 18.36 -5.61 11.73
CA ALA A 58 19.25 -6.75 11.48
C ALA A 58 18.73 -7.68 10.37
N ARG A 59 17.40 -7.88 10.30
CA ARG A 59 16.80 -8.82 9.35
C ARG A 59 16.56 -8.19 7.97
N VAL A 60 16.26 -6.90 7.88
CA VAL A 60 16.10 -6.17 6.61
C VAL A 60 17.37 -6.29 5.77
N LEU A 61 18.55 -6.12 6.38
CA LEU A 61 19.83 -6.27 5.67
C LEU A 61 20.09 -7.69 5.20
N ALA A 62 19.62 -8.71 5.94
CA ALA A 62 19.71 -10.10 5.54
C ALA A 62 18.77 -10.43 4.37
N VAL A 63 17.53 -9.92 4.41
CA VAL A 63 16.51 -10.15 3.37
C VAL A 63 16.92 -9.56 2.02
N ARG A 64 17.58 -8.39 2.02
CA ARG A 64 18.13 -7.80 0.79
C ARG A 64 19.21 -8.64 0.11
N LYS A 65 19.83 -9.58 0.84
CA LYS A 65 20.83 -10.51 0.30
C LYS A 65 20.21 -11.81 -0.20
N LEU A 66 18.93 -12.07 0.08
CA LEU A 66 18.24 -13.27 -0.38
C LEU A 66 17.75 -13.10 -1.82
N PRO A 67 17.75 -14.18 -2.63
CA PRO A 67 17.18 -14.13 -3.96
C PRO A 67 15.67 -13.87 -3.87
N TRP A 68 15.18 -12.99 -4.75
CA TRP A 68 13.77 -12.57 -4.76
C TRP A 68 12.79 -13.74 -4.82
N SER A 69 13.15 -14.81 -5.54
CA SER A 69 12.36 -16.04 -5.67
C SER A 69 12.08 -16.78 -4.35
N GLU A 70 12.92 -16.61 -3.33
CA GLU A 70 12.74 -17.27 -2.02
C GLU A 70 11.84 -16.47 -1.07
N ILE A 71 11.69 -15.17 -1.31
CA ILE A 71 10.94 -14.26 -0.44
C ILE A 71 9.61 -13.83 -1.04
N ALA A 72 9.50 -13.83 -2.37
CA ALA A 72 8.28 -13.50 -3.09
C ALA A 72 7.20 -14.56 -2.86
N LEU A 73 6.01 -14.10 -2.47
CA LEU A 73 4.81 -14.91 -2.52
C LEU A 73 4.24 -14.88 -3.94
N PRO A 74 3.75 -16.00 -4.48
CA PRO A 74 2.96 -15.96 -5.71
C PRO A 74 1.71 -15.10 -5.47
N ASP A 75 1.40 -14.24 -6.45
CA ASP A 75 0.20 -13.40 -6.45
C ASP A 75 -1.10 -14.23 -6.55
#